data_AF-A0A9P4A8E7-F1
#
_entry.id   AF-A0A9P4A8E7-F1
#
_cell.length_a   1.000
_cell.length_b   1.000
_cell.length_c   1.000
_cell.angle_alpha   90.00
_cell.angle_beta   90.00
_cell.angle_gamma   90.00
#
_symmetry.space_group_name_H-M   'P 1'
#
loop_
_entity.id
_entity.type
_entity.pdbx_description
1 polymer ?
#
loop_
_entity_poly.entity_id
_entity_poly.type
_entity_poly.pdbx_seq_one_letter_code
_entity_poly.pdbx_strand_id
1 'polypeptide(L)'
;MLYYKFKNYEEFKDMFGIVKHGNGVCSRKNKILLAYIRNRKLLQEAIETNNYVLLHISSMAELKKTITRTIIISGHSDMSLRYVMELDGEFFYSRNFETDDMKGLCKDGDTRSIRYINHENGGKVFKMKAGKLYRSLILETEFGKTLPEQVVTYLCEEFSADWQTYTTGRLPKNRLCVDRNFEKIYSSSSCVGDFHSCMVDRELHDFYTESVDANAAYLTNEEGKVIARCVIYNRVMDQDGKIWRLAERQYATDESNTLKRALIDALIKGGHIDGYKKVGAGCGDARAFVDLEENSLSDRKFRIECDLDWDDTLSYQDSFKWYNHSEETADNYGNGDIALDITDGSLNGEEEYDDFHEYHCNETNLVYYHGHEYYCDVENLDEFVWMEKLEEYHHESDVTECPECSANFLEGDNFYSDITEEDYCCEECRKKAEQTYKKENWHYSDYDEEYYEHAEDIIIYRVWNNILCEYERKTISVESAQRLLEAGELHNLNGKLYDGIDEETGLPYAYEMNEINV
;
A
#
# COMPACT_ATOMS: atom_id res chain seq x y z
N MET A 1 52.18 -38.56 39.34
CA MET A 1 51.81 -38.34 40.76
C MET A 1 50.55 -37.49 40.74
N LEU A 2 49.43 -38.00 41.27
CA LEU A 2 48.21 -37.21 41.45
C LEU A 2 48.33 -36.51 42.81
N TYR A 3 48.12 -35.20 42.88
CA TYR A 3 48.09 -34.45 44.15
C TYR A 3 46.65 -34.38 44.68
N TYR A 4 45.93 -35.48 44.52
CA TYR A 4 44.59 -35.67 45.02
C TYR A 4 44.69 -36.70 46.14
N LYS A 5 44.28 -36.32 47.36
CA LYS A 5 44.31 -37.23 48.52
C LYS A 5 43.13 -38.19 48.42
N PHE A 6 43.32 -39.31 47.73
CA PHE A 6 42.43 -40.46 47.86
C PHE A 6 42.69 -41.15 49.20
N LYS A 7 41.63 -41.53 49.90
CA LYS A 7 41.65 -42.35 51.11
C LYS A 7 42.24 -43.73 50.84
N ASN A 8 41.92 -44.33 49.68
CA ASN A 8 42.42 -45.63 49.26
C ASN A 8 42.32 -45.84 47.73
N TYR A 9 42.79 -46.99 47.24
CA TYR A 9 42.73 -47.35 45.82
C TYR A 9 41.30 -47.61 45.31
N GLU A 10 40.38 -48.01 46.18
CA GLU A 10 38.98 -48.24 45.81
C GLU A 10 38.27 -46.92 45.49
N GLU A 11 38.51 -45.84 46.24
CA GLU A 11 38.00 -44.49 45.92
C GLU A 11 38.53 -44.00 44.56
N PHE A 12 39.79 -44.29 44.24
CA PHE A 12 40.34 -44.00 42.91
C PHE A 12 39.63 -44.81 41.80
N LYS A 13 39.33 -46.10 42.02
CA LYS A 13 38.59 -46.93 41.07
C LYS A 13 37.13 -46.48 40.92
N ASP A 14 36.50 -46.03 42.00
CA ASP A 14 35.13 -45.54 41.95
C ASP A 14 35.03 -44.30 41.06
N MET A 15 35.98 -43.36 41.21
CA MET A 15 36.03 -42.14 40.42
C MET A 15 36.61 -42.33 39.01
N PHE A 16 37.67 -43.12 38.86
CA PHE A 16 38.50 -43.18 37.63
C PHE A 16 38.81 -44.61 37.15
N GLY A 17 38.02 -45.59 37.59
CA GLY A 17 38.13 -46.98 37.19
C GLY A 17 37.80 -47.22 35.72
N ILE A 18 38.11 -48.42 35.25
CA ILE A 18 37.83 -48.85 33.87
C ILE A 18 36.43 -49.47 33.82
N VAL A 19 35.60 -49.00 32.90
CA VAL A 19 34.29 -49.56 32.55
C VAL A 19 34.45 -50.41 31.30
N LYS A 20 33.99 -51.65 31.36
CA LYS A 20 33.90 -52.55 30.19
C LYS A 20 32.52 -52.40 29.58
N HIS A 21 32.46 -52.13 28.29
CA HIS A 21 31.22 -52.07 27.50
C HIS A 21 30.94 -53.45 26.92
N GLY A 22 29.65 -53.76 26.66
CA GLY A 22 29.21 -55.06 26.15
C GLY A 22 29.80 -55.45 24.78
N ASN A 23 30.41 -54.50 24.06
CA ASN A 23 31.10 -54.69 22.79
C ASN A 23 32.62 -54.92 22.93
N GLY A 24 33.14 -55.17 24.14
CA GLY A 24 34.56 -55.40 24.41
C GLY A 24 35.41 -54.12 24.51
N VAL A 25 34.84 -52.95 24.24
CA VAL A 25 35.52 -51.66 24.42
C VAL A 25 35.65 -51.36 25.91
N CYS A 26 36.81 -50.87 26.34
CA CYS A 26 37.05 -50.41 27.70
C CYS A 26 37.20 -48.88 27.71
N SER A 27 36.43 -48.16 28.54
CA SER A 27 36.60 -46.73 28.77
C SER A 27 36.91 -46.43 30.23
N ARG A 28 37.39 -45.23 30.54
CA ARG A 28 37.70 -44.82 31.92
C ARG A 28 36.63 -43.86 32.43
N LYS A 29 36.15 -44.06 33.66
CA LYS A 29 35.25 -43.12 34.35
C LYS A 29 35.90 -41.74 34.49
N ASN A 30 35.12 -40.67 34.38
CA ASN A 30 35.53 -39.28 34.61
C ASN A 30 36.85 -38.88 33.92
N LYS A 31 37.02 -39.29 32.65
CA LYS A 31 38.25 -39.05 31.87
C LYS A 31 38.63 -37.56 31.80
N ILE A 32 37.64 -36.66 31.71
CA ILE A 32 37.84 -35.20 31.66
C ILE A 32 38.38 -34.68 32.99
N LEU A 33 37.73 -35.01 34.11
CA LEU A 33 38.19 -34.66 35.45
C LEU A 33 39.60 -35.19 35.74
N LEU A 34 39.90 -36.42 35.29
CA LEU A 34 41.24 -36.98 35.42
C LEU A 34 42.28 -36.20 34.61
N ALA A 35 41.93 -35.75 33.39
CA ALA A 35 42.80 -34.92 32.57
C ALA A 35 43.10 -33.58 33.26
N TYR A 36 42.09 -32.99 33.91
CA TYR A 36 42.22 -31.76 34.69
C TYR A 36 43.17 -31.93 35.89
N ILE A 37 42.93 -32.91 36.77
CA ILE A 37 43.74 -33.12 37.99
C ILE A 37 45.18 -33.54 37.66
N ARG A 38 45.42 -34.11 36.47
CA ARG A 38 46.76 -34.46 35.98
C ARG A 38 47.54 -33.28 35.37
N ASN A 39 46.94 -32.11 35.26
CA ASN A 39 47.57 -30.96 34.63
C ASN A 39 48.81 -30.52 35.44
N ARG A 40 49.99 -30.61 34.81
CA ARG A 40 51.27 -30.29 35.45
C ARG A 40 51.39 -28.81 35.82
N LYS A 41 50.86 -27.91 35.00
CA LYS A 41 50.91 -26.46 35.28
C LYS A 41 50.08 -26.12 36.51
N LEU A 42 48.86 -26.66 36.56
CA LEU A 42 47.97 -26.51 37.72
C LEU A 42 48.62 -27.03 39.01
N LEU A 43 49.32 -28.17 38.94
CA LEU A 43 50.06 -28.74 40.06
C LEU A 43 51.22 -27.84 40.50
N GLN A 44 51.98 -27.30 39.54
CA GLN A 44 53.11 -26.41 39.82
C GLN A 44 52.63 -25.11 40.47
N GLU A 45 51.60 -24.48 39.92
CA GLU A 45 51.01 -23.25 40.44
C GLU A 45 50.44 -23.44 41.86
N ALA A 46 49.78 -24.57 42.12
CA ALA A 46 49.28 -24.90 43.46
C ALA A 46 50.40 -25.03 44.51
N ILE A 47 51.56 -25.58 44.12
CA ILE A 47 52.73 -25.67 44.99
C ILE A 47 53.36 -24.29 45.22
N GLU A 48 53.52 -23.50 44.14
CA GLU A 48 54.12 -22.16 44.19
C GLU A 48 53.29 -21.17 45.02
N THR A 49 51.97 -21.24 44.92
CA THR A 49 51.02 -20.33 45.61
C THR A 49 50.51 -20.89 46.94
N ASN A 50 50.85 -22.14 47.27
CA ASN A 50 50.29 -22.89 48.41
C ASN A 50 48.74 -22.92 48.42
N ASN A 51 48.10 -22.87 47.24
CA ASN A 51 46.65 -22.89 47.07
C ASN A 51 46.21 -24.14 46.30
N TYR A 52 45.55 -25.06 47.00
CA TYR A 52 45.14 -26.36 46.46
C TYR A 52 43.66 -26.44 46.10
N VAL A 53 42.89 -25.34 46.19
CA VAL A 53 41.43 -25.33 45.98
C VAL A 53 41.04 -25.94 44.64
N LEU A 54 41.74 -25.55 43.56
CA LEU A 54 41.48 -26.05 42.22
C LEU A 54 41.83 -27.53 42.03
N LEU A 55 42.65 -28.12 42.90
CA LEU A 55 42.96 -29.56 42.85
C LEU A 55 41.93 -30.43 43.59
N HIS A 56 41.05 -29.84 44.39
CA HIS A 56 40.07 -30.56 45.22
C HIS A 56 38.69 -30.72 44.57
N ILE A 57 38.60 -30.54 43.25
CA ILE A 57 37.35 -30.71 42.49
C ILE A 57 36.99 -32.20 42.41
N SER A 58 35.80 -32.53 42.90
CA SER A 58 35.35 -33.91 43.13
C SER A 58 34.28 -34.40 42.14
N SER A 59 33.66 -33.49 41.39
CA SER A 59 32.59 -33.80 40.43
C SER A 59 32.68 -32.97 39.15
N MET A 60 32.01 -33.43 38.08
CA MET A 60 31.92 -32.70 36.81
C MET A 60 31.12 -31.39 36.94
N ALA A 61 30.10 -31.36 37.82
CA ALA A 61 29.33 -30.15 38.10
C ALA A 61 30.16 -29.08 38.82
N GLU A 62 30.92 -29.51 39.84
CA GLU A 62 31.88 -28.65 40.54
C GLU A 62 32.99 -28.16 39.61
N LEU A 63 33.46 -29.01 38.70
CA LEU A 63 34.43 -28.64 37.65
C LEU A 63 33.86 -27.51 36.78
N LYS A 64 32.68 -27.69 36.19
CA LYS A 64 32.03 -26.66 35.35
C LYS A 64 31.95 -25.32 36.09
N LYS A 65 31.32 -25.32 37.27
CA LYS A 65 31.11 -24.10 38.08
C LYS A 65 32.42 -23.41 38.47
N THR A 66 33.38 -24.16 39.00
CA THR A 66 34.63 -23.61 39.53
C THR A 66 35.48 -23.05 38.40
N ILE A 67 35.65 -23.80 37.32
CA ILE A 67 36.51 -23.41 36.20
C ILE A 67 35.93 -22.23 35.44
N THR A 68 34.62 -22.21 35.17
CA THR A 68 33.96 -21.06 34.55
C THR A 68 34.15 -19.79 35.38
N ARG A 69 33.97 -19.88 36.71
CA ARG A 69 34.21 -18.72 37.60
C ARG A 69 35.67 -18.26 37.58
N THR A 70 36.63 -19.17 37.58
CA THR A 70 38.06 -18.82 37.50
C THR A 70 38.42 -18.19 36.16
N ILE A 71 37.81 -18.63 35.05
CA ILE A 71 37.95 -17.99 33.72
C ILE A 71 37.45 -16.55 33.78
N ILE A 72 36.25 -16.32 34.31
CA ILE A 72 35.66 -14.97 34.44
C ILE A 72 36.56 -14.05 35.28
N ILE A 73 37.03 -14.53 36.44
CA ILE A 73 37.94 -13.76 37.31
C ILE A 73 39.26 -13.46 36.59
N SER A 74 39.85 -14.45 35.92
CA SER A 74 41.07 -14.28 35.15
C SER A 74 40.91 -13.25 34.03
N GLY A 75 39.73 -13.20 33.40
CA GLY A 75 39.43 -12.23 32.37
C GLY A 75 39.27 -10.82 32.91
N HIS A 76 38.49 -10.66 34.00
CA HIS A 76 38.28 -9.37 34.67
C HIS A 76 39.58 -8.75 35.18
N SER A 77 40.53 -9.57 35.65
CA SER A 77 41.83 -9.10 36.12
C SER A 77 42.81 -8.72 35.00
N ASP A 78 42.52 -9.05 33.74
CA ASP A 78 43.37 -8.74 32.59
C ASP A 78 42.94 -7.42 31.92
N MET A 79 43.73 -6.36 32.13
CA MET A 79 43.48 -5.03 31.55
C MET A 79 43.52 -4.98 30.01
N SER A 80 43.96 -6.05 29.34
CA SER A 80 43.93 -6.16 27.87
C SER A 80 42.58 -6.64 27.32
N LEU A 81 41.71 -7.21 28.16
CA LEU A 81 40.38 -7.71 27.79
C LEU A 81 39.31 -6.66 28.15
N ARG A 82 39.20 -5.63 27.30
CA ARG A 82 38.46 -4.40 27.60
C ARG A 82 36.96 -4.48 27.34
N TYR A 83 36.50 -5.44 26.55
CA TYR A 83 35.10 -5.56 26.18
C TYR A 83 34.42 -6.64 27.01
N VAL A 84 33.14 -6.42 27.29
CA VAL A 84 32.33 -7.28 28.15
C VAL A 84 31.25 -7.95 27.33
N MET A 85 31.10 -9.25 27.53
CA MET A 85 30.01 -10.04 26.98
C MET A 85 29.11 -10.52 28.12
N GLU A 86 27.87 -10.04 28.16
CA GLU A 86 26.85 -10.54 29.08
C GLU A 86 26.14 -11.74 28.43
N LEU A 87 26.42 -12.95 28.94
CA LEU A 87 25.89 -14.21 28.41
C LEU A 87 25.26 -15.01 29.55
N ASP A 88 23.94 -15.24 29.47
CA ASP A 88 23.17 -15.96 30.50
C ASP A 88 23.37 -15.38 31.93
N GLY A 89 23.45 -14.04 32.01
CA GLY A 89 23.67 -13.31 33.26
C GLY A 89 25.11 -13.35 33.80
N GLU A 90 26.02 -14.07 33.15
CA GLU A 90 27.44 -14.08 33.47
C GLU A 90 28.20 -13.08 32.58
N PHE A 91 29.28 -12.50 33.11
CA PHE A 91 30.07 -11.47 32.43
C PHE A 91 31.43 -12.04 32.02
N PHE A 92 31.62 -12.26 30.72
CA PHE A 92 32.89 -12.67 30.14
C PHE A 92 33.64 -11.47 29.56
N TYR A 93 34.97 -11.54 29.54
CA TYR A 93 35.83 -10.45 29.11
C TYR A 93 36.60 -10.86 27.85
N SER A 94 36.62 -9.96 26.87
CA SER A 94 37.29 -10.20 25.59
C SER A 94 38.11 -9.01 25.14
N ARG A 95 39.12 -9.27 24.31
CA ARG A 95 39.87 -8.23 23.60
C ARG A 95 39.07 -7.58 22.48
N ASN A 96 38.12 -8.30 21.88
CA ASN A 96 37.50 -7.90 20.62
C ASN A 96 35.96 -8.02 20.60
N PHE A 97 35.35 -8.79 21.51
CA PHE A 97 33.93 -9.10 21.46
C PHE A 97 33.13 -8.43 22.57
N GLU A 98 31.97 -7.90 22.19
CA GLU A 98 31.03 -7.24 23.10
C GLU A 98 29.59 -7.67 22.77
N THR A 99 28.71 -7.66 23.76
CA THR A 99 27.27 -7.82 23.56
C THR A 99 26.58 -6.47 23.41
N ASP A 100 25.63 -6.36 22.47
CA ASP A 100 24.69 -5.24 22.41
C ASP A 100 23.55 -5.42 23.43
N ASP A 101 22.54 -4.54 23.39
CA ASP A 101 21.36 -4.59 24.26
C ASP A 101 20.58 -5.92 24.19
N MET A 102 20.81 -6.73 23.15
CA MET A 102 20.22 -8.06 23.00
C MET A 102 20.95 -9.13 23.80
N LYS A 103 22.04 -8.80 24.52
CA LYS A 103 22.75 -9.70 25.45
C LYS A 103 23.08 -11.07 24.83
N GLY A 104 23.56 -11.04 23.59
CA GLY A 104 23.94 -12.24 22.83
C GLY A 104 22.82 -12.89 22.01
N LEU A 105 21.55 -12.48 22.17
CA LEU A 105 20.42 -13.07 21.44
C LEU A 105 20.43 -12.71 19.95
N CYS A 106 20.22 -13.71 19.09
CA CYS A 106 20.18 -13.50 17.64
C CYS A 106 18.79 -13.01 17.17
N LYS A 107 18.77 -12.00 16.30
CA LYS A 107 17.52 -11.39 15.78
C LYS A 107 16.65 -12.37 14.98
N ASP A 108 17.27 -13.36 14.35
CA ASP A 108 16.60 -14.40 13.58
C ASP A 108 16.08 -15.56 14.44
N GLY A 109 16.26 -15.51 15.76
CA GLY A 109 15.82 -16.57 16.68
C GLY A 109 16.74 -17.78 16.73
N ASP A 110 17.94 -17.73 16.14
CA ASP A 110 18.90 -18.83 16.19
C ASP A 110 19.33 -19.14 17.64
N THR A 111 18.82 -20.24 18.19
CA THR A 111 19.07 -20.68 19.57
C THR A 111 20.45 -21.32 19.77
N ARG A 112 21.22 -21.55 18.70
CA ARG A 112 22.53 -22.23 18.77
C ARG A 112 23.70 -21.27 18.56
N SER A 113 23.43 -20.03 18.17
CA SER A 113 24.43 -19.01 17.93
C SER A 113 24.34 -17.88 18.94
N ILE A 114 25.42 -17.12 19.05
CA ILE A 114 25.51 -15.89 19.84
C ILE A 114 25.78 -14.74 18.88
N ARG A 115 25.00 -13.68 19.04
CA ARG A 115 25.18 -12.37 18.39
C ARG A 115 26.21 -11.56 19.18
N TYR A 116 27.14 -10.92 18.48
CA TYR A 116 28.19 -10.13 19.14
C TYR A 116 28.68 -9.00 18.23
N ILE A 117 29.16 -7.92 18.85
CA ILE A 117 29.89 -6.84 18.20
C ILE A 117 31.37 -7.25 18.10
N ASN A 118 31.96 -7.11 16.92
CA ASN A 118 33.37 -7.36 16.70
C ASN A 118 34.14 -6.05 16.45
N HIS A 119 35.00 -5.70 17.39
CA HIS A 119 35.80 -4.47 17.35
C HIS A 119 36.99 -4.53 16.38
N GLU A 120 37.47 -5.71 15.98
CA GLU A 120 38.49 -5.82 14.90
C GLU A 120 37.90 -5.48 13.52
N ASN A 121 36.59 -5.67 13.35
CA ASN A 121 35.89 -5.47 12.08
C ASN A 121 35.14 -4.13 12.03
N GLY A 122 35.61 -3.14 12.79
CA GLY A 122 35.02 -1.79 12.83
C GLY A 122 33.68 -1.72 13.58
N GLY A 123 33.50 -2.54 14.63
CA GLY A 123 32.30 -2.51 15.48
C GLY A 123 31.06 -3.11 14.81
N LYS A 124 31.24 -3.94 13.79
CA LYS A 124 30.13 -4.62 13.10
C LYS A 124 29.58 -5.77 13.92
N VAL A 125 28.29 -6.04 13.74
CA VAL A 125 27.60 -7.13 14.41
C VAL A 125 27.68 -8.42 13.59
N PHE A 126 28.03 -9.50 14.25
CA PHE A 126 28.13 -10.84 13.68
C PHE A 126 27.38 -11.85 14.54
N LYS A 127 27.28 -13.09 14.04
CA LYS A 127 26.85 -14.24 14.83
C LYS A 127 27.78 -15.43 14.61
N MET A 128 27.99 -16.24 15.64
CA MET A 128 28.70 -17.52 15.52
C MET A 128 28.16 -18.55 16.52
N LYS A 129 28.43 -19.85 16.28
CA LYS A 129 28.00 -20.94 17.18
C LYS A 129 28.45 -20.68 18.62
N ALA A 130 27.57 -20.91 19.59
CA ALA A 130 27.79 -20.59 21.01
C ALA A 130 29.11 -21.20 21.55
N GLY A 131 29.31 -22.50 21.36
CA GLY A 131 30.54 -23.17 21.78
C GLY A 131 31.81 -22.65 21.10
N LYS A 132 31.72 -22.14 19.85
CA LYS A 132 32.88 -21.55 19.15
C LYS A 132 33.26 -20.20 19.77
N LEU A 133 32.28 -19.35 20.05
CA LEU A 133 32.51 -18.07 20.71
C LEU A 133 33.07 -18.30 22.12
N TYR A 134 32.43 -19.17 22.89
CA TYR A 134 32.85 -19.49 24.26
C TYR A 134 34.28 -20.00 24.31
N ARG A 135 34.67 -20.85 23.36
CA ARG A 135 36.05 -21.31 23.21
C ARG A 135 37.04 -20.15 23.03
N SER A 136 36.70 -19.15 22.21
CA SER A 136 37.54 -17.96 22.04
C SER A 136 37.74 -17.23 23.36
N LEU A 137 36.64 -16.99 24.09
CA LEU A 137 36.66 -16.32 25.38
C LEU A 137 37.55 -17.05 26.41
N ILE A 138 37.45 -18.39 26.48
CA ILE A 138 38.32 -19.18 27.35
C ILE A 138 39.79 -18.95 27.00
N LEU A 139 40.14 -19.08 25.71
CA LEU A 139 41.52 -19.03 25.24
C LEU A 139 42.14 -17.61 25.24
N GLU A 140 41.33 -16.57 25.40
CA GLU A 140 41.82 -15.21 25.60
C GLU A 140 42.41 -15.00 27.01
N THR A 141 41.85 -15.67 28.02
CA THR A 141 42.29 -15.55 29.42
C THR A 141 43.59 -16.31 29.69
N GLU A 142 44.42 -15.76 30.58
CA GLU A 142 45.67 -16.43 31.00
C GLU A 142 45.39 -17.79 31.65
N PHE A 143 44.38 -17.88 32.52
CA PHE A 143 44.00 -19.16 33.12
C PHE A 143 43.47 -20.16 32.09
N GLY A 144 42.59 -19.75 31.18
CA GLY A 144 41.98 -20.64 30.20
C GLY A 144 43.00 -21.29 29.25
N LYS A 145 44.09 -20.59 28.90
CA LYS A 145 45.23 -21.14 28.12
C LYS A 145 45.96 -22.29 28.83
N THR A 146 45.82 -22.40 30.15
CA THR A 146 46.46 -23.48 30.92
C THR A 146 45.62 -24.76 30.94
N LEU A 147 44.33 -24.70 30.58
CA LEU A 147 43.41 -25.81 30.71
C LEU A 147 43.72 -26.94 29.71
N PRO A 148 43.52 -28.21 30.08
CA PRO A 148 43.60 -29.31 29.13
C PRO A 148 42.51 -29.21 28.06
N GLU A 149 42.84 -29.59 26.83
CA GLU A 149 41.90 -29.55 25.70
C GLU A 149 40.57 -30.27 25.99
N GLN A 150 40.62 -31.42 26.68
CA GLN A 150 39.40 -32.18 27.00
C GLN A 150 38.45 -31.41 27.93
N VAL A 151 38.99 -30.54 28.78
CA VAL A 151 38.20 -29.70 29.69
C VAL A 151 37.58 -28.55 28.90
N VAL A 152 38.35 -27.93 28.00
CA VAL A 152 37.85 -26.85 27.12
C VAL A 152 36.72 -27.38 26.24
N THR A 153 36.88 -28.54 25.60
CA THR A 153 35.82 -29.17 24.80
C THR A 153 34.56 -29.40 25.61
N TYR A 154 34.67 -30.01 26.80
CA TYR A 154 33.56 -30.25 27.70
C TYR A 154 32.83 -28.96 28.08
N LEU A 155 33.56 -27.92 28.48
CA LEU A 155 32.97 -26.63 28.85
C LEU A 155 32.22 -25.98 27.67
N CYS A 156 32.74 -26.11 26.44
CA CYS A 156 32.07 -25.59 25.24
C CYS A 156 30.77 -26.34 24.91
N GLU A 157 30.76 -27.66 25.08
CA GLU A 157 29.57 -28.50 24.88
C GLU A 157 28.49 -28.16 25.91
N GLU A 158 28.86 -28.12 27.19
CA GLU A 158 27.98 -27.75 28.29
C GLU A 158 27.40 -26.33 28.12
N PHE A 159 28.24 -25.35 27.82
CA PHE A 159 27.80 -23.98 27.60
C PHE A 159 26.86 -23.87 26.39
N SER A 160 27.11 -24.63 25.31
CA SER A 160 26.21 -24.64 24.15
C SER A 160 24.83 -25.19 24.50
N ALA A 161 24.77 -26.23 25.35
CA ALA A 161 23.51 -26.80 25.82
C ALA A 161 22.75 -25.85 26.76
N ASP A 162 23.46 -25.22 27.69
CA ASP A 162 22.88 -24.20 28.58
C ASP A 162 22.35 -23.01 27.78
N TRP A 163 23.14 -22.49 26.84
CA TRP A 163 22.76 -21.38 25.97
C TRP A 163 21.51 -21.71 25.14
N GLN A 164 21.45 -22.92 24.56
CA GLN A 164 20.27 -23.35 23.83
C GLN A 164 19.03 -23.39 24.73
N THR A 165 19.17 -23.85 25.97
CA THR A 165 18.09 -23.88 26.95
C THR A 165 17.65 -22.46 27.33
N TYR A 166 18.59 -21.58 27.64
CA TYR A 166 18.37 -20.17 27.96
C TYR A 166 17.64 -19.44 26.84
N THR A 167 18.13 -19.55 25.61
CA THR A 167 17.54 -18.89 24.43
C THR A 167 16.16 -19.44 24.12
N THR A 168 15.96 -20.75 24.20
CA THR A 168 14.64 -21.39 24.01
C THR A 168 13.63 -20.91 25.05
N GLY A 169 14.05 -20.74 26.32
CA GLY A 169 13.19 -20.23 27.39
C GLY A 169 12.81 -18.75 27.26
N ARG A 170 13.53 -18.00 26.42
CA ARG A 170 13.24 -16.60 26.09
C ARG A 170 12.57 -16.41 24.73
N LEU A 171 12.32 -17.50 24.00
CA LEU A 171 11.37 -17.44 22.90
C LEU A 171 9.99 -17.15 23.51
N PRO A 172 9.18 -16.30 22.86
CA PRO A 172 7.86 -15.96 23.37
C PRO A 172 7.02 -17.24 23.52
N LYS A 173 6.44 -17.44 24.72
CA LYS A 173 5.58 -18.59 25.07
C LYS A 173 4.24 -18.42 24.38
N ASN A 174 4.22 -18.73 23.11
CA ASN A 174 3.06 -18.50 22.28
C ASN A 174 2.26 -19.78 22.15
N ARG A 175 0.94 -19.68 22.25
CA ARG A 175 0.05 -20.79 21.91
C ARG A 175 -0.28 -20.67 20.43
N LEU A 176 -0.01 -21.73 19.67
CA LEU A 176 -0.48 -21.87 18.31
C LEU A 176 -1.98 -22.21 18.31
N CYS A 177 -2.74 -21.51 17.49
CA CYS A 177 -4.13 -21.81 17.18
C CYS A 177 -4.27 -21.97 15.66
N VAL A 178 -4.97 -23.02 15.23
CA VAL A 178 -5.34 -23.27 13.84
C VAL A 178 -6.82 -23.66 13.84
N ASP A 179 -7.67 -22.77 13.32
CA ASP A 179 -9.12 -22.91 13.36
C ASP A 179 -9.77 -22.15 12.17
N ARG A 180 -11.09 -21.91 12.20
CA ARG A 180 -11.81 -21.13 11.18
C ARG A 180 -12.19 -19.72 11.67
N ASN A 181 -11.56 -19.22 12.73
CA ASN A 181 -11.88 -17.91 13.31
C ASN A 181 -11.10 -16.81 12.58
N PHE A 182 -11.53 -16.50 11.35
CA PHE A 182 -10.92 -15.45 10.53
C PHE A 182 -11.19 -14.04 11.09
N GLU A 183 -12.39 -13.81 11.63
CA GLU A 183 -12.76 -12.56 12.31
C GLU A 183 -11.70 -12.16 13.36
N LYS A 184 -11.31 -13.11 14.21
CA LYS A 184 -10.31 -12.87 15.26
C LYS A 184 -8.96 -12.46 14.72
N ILE A 185 -8.52 -13.07 13.62
CA ILE A 185 -7.21 -12.73 13.06
C ILE A 185 -7.27 -11.38 12.37
N TYR A 186 -8.42 -10.85 11.91
CA TYR A 186 -8.54 -9.54 11.27
C TYR A 186 -9.08 -8.42 12.18
N SER A 187 -9.52 -8.71 13.40
CA SER A 187 -9.98 -7.70 14.36
C SER A 187 -8.82 -7.02 15.09
N SER A 188 -8.71 -5.68 15.00
CA SER A 188 -7.72 -4.89 15.75
C SER A 188 -7.88 -5.08 17.26
N SER A 189 -9.12 -5.26 17.73
CA SER A 189 -9.42 -5.51 19.13
C SER A 189 -8.79 -6.81 19.65
N SER A 190 -8.56 -7.80 18.78
CA SER A 190 -7.99 -9.11 19.12
C SER A 190 -6.48 -9.19 18.90
N CYS A 191 -5.91 -8.26 18.13
CA CYS A 191 -4.49 -8.19 17.79
C CYS A 191 -3.71 -7.26 18.74
N VAL A 192 -2.42 -7.53 18.93
CA VAL A 192 -1.50 -6.64 19.66
C VAL A 192 -0.72 -5.78 18.68
N GLY A 193 -0.87 -4.45 18.76
CA GLY A 193 -0.14 -3.51 17.91
C GLY A 193 -0.59 -3.54 16.45
N ASP A 194 0.20 -2.90 15.58
CA ASP A 194 -0.11 -2.79 14.16
C ASP A 194 0.49 -3.96 13.37
N PHE A 195 -0.31 -4.55 12.49
CA PHE A 195 0.07 -5.64 11.59
C PHE A 195 0.30 -5.13 10.15
N HIS A 196 0.06 -3.84 9.88
CA HIS A 196 0.16 -3.17 8.58
C HIS A 196 -0.55 -3.93 7.46
N SER A 197 -1.81 -4.30 7.71
CA SER A 197 -2.66 -5.03 6.79
C SER A 197 -3.89 -4.20 6.46
N CYS A 198 -4.16 -4.02 5.16
CA CYS A 198 -5.33 -3.30 4.65
C CYS A 198 -6.68 -3.97 4.99
N MET A 199 -6.65 -5.21 5.48
CA MET A 199 -7.84 -6.01 5.76
C MET A 199 -8.32 -5.93 7.22
N VAL A 200 -7.60 -5.19 8.08
CA VAL A 200 -7.96 -5.08 9.51
C VAL A 200 -9.27 -4.29 9.65
N ASP A 201 -10.21 -4.82 10.42
CA ASP A 201 -11.53 -4.21 10.70
C ASP A 201 -12.37 -3.85 9.45
N ARG A 202 -12.09 -4.46 8.29
CA ARG A 202 -12.88 -4.28 7.06
C ARG A 202 -14.08 -5.22 6.95
N GLU A 203 -14.23 -6.15 7.89
CA GLU A 203 -15.27 -7.20 7.89
C GLU A 203 -15.24 -8.18 6.70
N LEU A 204 -14.26 -8.07 5.79
CA LEU A 204 -14.10 -8.92 4.58
C LEU A 204 -13.62 -10.37 4.83
N HIS A 205 -13.77 -10.88 6.05
CA HIS A 205 -13.26 -12.18 6.47
C HIS A 205 -14.13 -13.35 6.00
N ASP A 206 -15.38 -13.09 5.61
CA ASP A 206 -16.34 -14.08 5.12
C ASP A 206 -15.87 -14.75 3.82
N PHE A 207 -15.04 -14.05 3.03
CA PHE A 207 -14.32 -14.65 1.90
C PHE A 207 -13.63 -15.96 2.29
N TYR A 208 -12.97 -16.00 3.44
CA TYR A 208 -12.23 -17.19 3.88
C TYR A 208 -13.11 -18.27 4.52
N THR A 209 -14.33 -17.94 4.93
CA THR A 209 -15.27 -18.91 5.49
C THR A 209 -16.13 -19.55 4.41
N GLU A 210 -16.55 -18.78 3.42
CA GLU A 210 -17.51 -19.21 2.41
C GLU A 210 -16.86 -19.53 1.06
N SER A 211 -15.93 -18.69 0.57
CA SER A 211 -15.44 -18.78 -0.80
C SER A 211 -14.28 -19.75 -1.01
N VAL A 212 -13.50 -20.08 0.03
CA VAL A 212 -12.28 -20.91 -0.11
C VAL A 212 -12.11 -21.94 1.01
N ASP A 213 -11.45 -23.05 0.70
CA ASP A 213 -11.04 -24.04 1.71
C ASP A 213 -9.76 -23.60 2.44
N ALA A 214 -9.96 -22.85 3.53
CA ALA A 214 -8.87 -22.28 4.32
C ALA A 214 -9.05 -22.41 5.85
N ASN A 215 -7.93 -22.25 6.56
CA ASN A 215 -7.88 -22.10 8.01
C ASN A 215 -7.13 -20.82 8.41
N ALA A 216 -7.59 -20.19 9.48
CA ALA A 216 -6.86 -19.14 10.19
C ALA A 216 -5.79 -19.79 11.06
N ALA A 217 -4.56 -19.28 11.00
CA ALA A 217 -3.45 -19.72 11.83
C ALA A 217 -2.81 -18.54 12.54
N TYR A 218 -2.66 -18.64 13.87
CA TYR A 218 -2.15 -17.51 14.66
C TYR A 218 -1.46 -17.94 15.95
N LEU A 219 -0.55 -17.08 16.42
CA LEU A 219 0.08 -17.18 17.72
C LEU A 219 -0.60 -16.21 18.68
N THR A 220 -0.93 -16.68 19.88
CA THR A 220 -1.41 -15.82 20.97
C THR A 220 -0.39 -15.65 22.08
N ASN A 221 -0.34 -14.44 22.67
CA ASN A 221 0.39 -14.17 23.90
C ASN A 221 -0.33 -14.74 25.14
N GLU A 222 0.21 -14.49 26.33
CA GLU A 222 -0.37 -14.95 27.61
C GLU A 222 -1.76 -14.35 27.91
N GLU A 223 -2.08 -13.19 27.32
CA GLU A 223 -3.38 -12.52 27.43
C GLU A 223 -4.40 -13.03 26.40
N GLY A 224 -4.02 -13.98 25.55
CA GLY A 224 -4.88 -14.54 24.51
C GLY A 224 -5.04 -13.67 23.26
N LYS A 225 -4.28 -12.56 23.16
CA LYS A 225 -4.25 -11.66 22.00
C LYS A 225 -3.32 -12.18 20.91
N VAL A 226 -3.69 -11.93 19.65
CA VAL A 226 -2.94 -12.36 18.47
C VAL A 226 -1.69 -11.50 18.29
N ILE A 227 -0.53 -12.14 18.11
CA ILE A 227 0.77 -11.46 17.89
C ILE A 227 1.42 -11.83 16.55
N ALA A 228 0.97 -12.91 15.92
CA ALA A 228 1.32 -13.30 14.55
C ALA A 228 0.16 -14.08 13.94
N ARG A 229 -0.08 -13.91 12.64
CA ARG A 229 -1.17 -14.57 11.90
C ARG A 229 -0.77 -14.89 10.46
N CYS A 230 -1.43 -15.89 9.88
CA CYS A 230 -1.50 -16.14 8.44
C CYS A 230 -2.75 -16.94 8.10
N VAL A 231 -3.09 -16.99 6.82
CA VAL A 231 -4.10 -17.91 6.27
C VAL A 231 -3.40 -19.16 5.76
N ILE A 232 -4.01 -20.33 5.94
CA ILE A 232 -3.58 -21.60 5.36
C ILE A 232 -4.62 -22.02 4.36
N TYR A 233 -4.23 -22.17 3.10
CA TYR A 233 -5.06 -22.84 2.09
C TYR A 233 -4.88 -24.35 2.22
N ASN A 234 -5.99 -25.05 2.47
CA ASN A 234 -5.95 -26.48 2.82
C ASN A 234 -5.77 -27.39 1.59
N ARG A 235 -6.23 -26.92 0.42
CA ARG A 235 -6.23 -27.67 -0.83
C ARG A 235 -5.71 -26.83 -1.99
N VAL A 236 -4.40 -26.65 -2.05
CA VAL A 236 -3.74 -26.03 -3.19
C VAL A 236 -3.29 -27.11 -4.17
N MET A 237 -3.82 -27.09 -5.39
CA MET A 237 -3.46 -28.04 -6.43
C MET A 237 -2.34 -27.48 -7.31
N ASP A 238 -1.30 -28.28 -7.56
CA ASP A 238 -0.27 -27.93 -8.54
C ASP A 238 -0.54 -28.50 -9.94
N GLN A 239 0.29 -28.12 -10.91
CA GLN A 239 0.14 -28.57 -12.31
C GLN A 239 0.26 -30.09 -12.51
N ASP A 240 0.84 -30.81 -11.54
CA ASP A 240 1.01 -32.26 -11.58
C ASP A 240 -0.15 -32.99 -10.86
N GLY A 241 -1.13 -32.23 -10.34
CA GLY A 241 -2.27 -32.74 -9.57
C GLY A 241 -1.95 -33.06 -8.10
N LYS A 242 -0.78 -32.66 -7.59
CA LYS A 242 -0.45 -32.82 -6.18
C LYS A 242 -1.16 -31.73 -5.37
N ILE A 243 -1.72 -32.14 -4.23
CA ILE A 243 -2.38 -31.25 -3.27
C ILE A 243 -1.38 -30.85 -2.17
N TRP A 244 -1.39 -29.58 -1.82
CA TRP A 244 -0.55 -28.96 -0.82
C TRP A 244 -1.38 -28.16 0.18
N ARG A 245 -0.95 -28.14 1.45
CA ARG A 245 -1.40 -27.16 2.44
C ARG A 245 -0.38 -26.04 2.51
N LEU A 246 -0.73 -24.86 2.00
CA LEU A 246 0.21 -23.73 1.92
C LEU A 246 -0.19 -22.62 2.89
N ALA A 247 0.75 -22.19 3.73
CA ALA A 247 0.59 -20.96 4.49
C ALA A 247 0.88 -19.74 3.60
N GLU A 248 -0.10 -18.85 3.52
CA GLU A 248 -0.02 -17.55 2.86
C GLU A 248 0.89 -16.59 3.65
N ARG A 249 1.01 -15.34 3.18
CA ARG A 249 1.83 -14.31 3.82
C ARG A 249 1.56 -14.19 5.31
N GLN A 250 2.64 -14.06 6.07
CA GLN A 250 2.59 -13.95 7.52
C GLN A 250 2.67 -12.50 7.97
N TYR A 251 1.79 -12.13 8.89
CA TYR A 251 1.73 -10.83 9.54
C TYR A 251 2.03 -10.99 11.03
N ALA A 252 2.63 -9.97 11.62
CA ALA A 252 2.96 -9.96 13.04
C ALA A 252 3.03 -8.53 13.55
N THR A 253 2.85 -8.39 14.87
CA THR A 253 3.02 -7.12 15.59
C THR A 253 4.35 -6.45 15.21
N ASP A 254 4.29 -5.17 14.85
CA ASP A 254 5.43 -4.33 14.50
C ASP A 254 6.30 -4.94 13.37
N GLU A 255 5.65 -5.66 12.45
CA GLU A 255 6.28 -6.39 11.34
C GLU A 255 7.36 -7.42 11.75
N SER A 256 7.34 -7.90 12.99
CA SER A 256 8.39 -8.75 13.54
C SER A 256 8.63 -10.03 12.74
N ASN A 257 9.74 -10.06 12.00
CA ASN A 257 10.19 -11.25 11.27
C ASN A 257 10.50 -12.43 12.20
N THR A 258 10.83 -12.17 13.46
CA THR A 258 11.03 -13.21 14.48
C THR A 258 9.71 -13.91 14.81
N LEU A 259 8.63 -13.16 14.97
CA LEU A 259 7.30 -13.71 15.23
C LEU A 259 6.72 -14.43 14.01
N LYS A 260 6.92 -13.89 12.80
CA LYS A 260 6.53 -14.56 11.54
C LYS A 260 7.21 -15.93 11.41
N ARG A 261 8.53 -16.01 11.67
CA ARG A 261 9.26 -17.29 11.70
C ARG A 261 8.76 -18.23 12.79
N ALA A 262 8.50 -17.71 14.00
CA ALA A 262 7.99 -18.52 15.10
C ALA A 262 6.63 -19.16 14.77
N LEU A 263 5.75 -18.43 14.06
CA LEU A 263 4.47 -18.95 13.58
C LEU A 263 4.69 -20.12 12.60
N ILE A 264 5.53 -19.93 11.58
CA ILE A 264 5.85 -20.99 10.61
C ILE A 264 6.46 -22.20 11.31
N ASP A 265 7.46 -22.02 12.18
CA ASP A 265 8.08 -23.12 12.92
C ASP A 265 7.05 -23.92 13.75
N ALA A 266 6.09 -23.23 14.35
CA ALA A 266 5.02 -23.87 15.11
C ALA A 266 4.08 -24.67 14.19
N LEU A 267 3.74 -24.13 13.02
CA LEU A 267 2.91 -24.83 12.01
C LEU A 267 3.59 -26.08 11.46
N ILE A 268 4.90 -26.00 11.17
CA ILE A 268 5.71 -27.15 10.71
C ILE A 268 5.74 -28.23 11.78
N LYS A 269 6.05 -27.86 13.04
CA LYS A 269 6.09 -28.82 14.17
C LYS A 269 4.72 -29.45 14.44
N GLY A 270 3.64 -28.71 14.23
CA GLY A 270 2.27 -29.21 14.34
C GLY A 270 1.81 -30.05 13.14
N GLY A 271 2.59 -30.09 12.04
CA GLY A 271 2.23 -30.83 10.82
C GLY A 271 1.04 -30.22 10.07
N HIS A 272 0.81 -28.91 10.20
CA HIS A 272 -0.33 -28.20 9.63
C HIS A 272 -0.14 -27.81 8.16
N ILE A 273 1.10 -27.68 7.70
CA ILE A 273 1.45 -27.15 6.38
C ILE A 273 2.48 -28.03 5.67
N ASP A 274 2.51 -27.96 4.34
CA ASP A 274 3.46 -28.63 3.45
C ASP A 274 4.42 -27.64 2.75
N GLY A 275 4.10 -26.35 2.82
CA GLY A 275 4.90 -25.24 2.31
C GLY A 275 4.35 -23.91 2.80
N TYR A 276 5.09 -22.82 2.56
CA TYR A 276 4.69 -21.49 3.00
C TYR A 276 5.27 -20.40 2.09
N LYS A 277 4.61 -19.25 2.05
CA LYS A 277 5.14 -18.05 1.39
C LYS A 277 6.34 -17.55 2.19
N LYS A 278 7.48 -17.39 1.51
CA LYS A 278 8.76 -17.06 2.13
C LYS A 278 8.65 -15.82 3.02
N VAL A 279 9.14 -15.92 4.26
CA VAL A 279 9.13 -14.79 5.21
C VAL A 279 9.88 -13.59 4.62
N GLY A 280 9.20 -12.46 4.50
CA GLY A 280 9.73 -11.23 3.92
C GLY A 280 9.46 -11.05 2.42
N ALA A 281 8.76 -11.99 1.77
CA ALA A 281 8.21 -11.78 0.43
C ALA A 281 7.15 -10.66 0.45
N GLY A 282 7.10 -9.85 -0.62
CA GLY A 282 6.14 -8.77 -0.77
C GLY A 282 4.73 -9.27 -1.12
N CYS A 283 3.76 -8.36 -1.09
CA CYS A 283 2.39 -8.65 -1.56
C CYS A 283 2.38 -9.07 -3.04
N GLY A 284 3.16 -8.38 -3.89
CA GLY A 284 3.23 -8.67 -5.32
C GLY A 284 3.88 -10.01 -5.70
N ASP A 285 4.56 -10.69 -4.77
CA ASP A 285 5.32 -11.91 -5.05
C ASP A 285 4.45 -13.18 -4.98
N ALA A 286 3.46 -13.30 -5.86
CA ALA A 286 2.47 -14.39 -5.86
C ALA A 286 3.06 -15.82 -5.95
N ARG A 287 4.31 -15.95 -6.41
CA ARG A 287 5.00 -17.24 -6.62
C ARG A 287 6.08 -17.55 -5.58
N ALA A 288 6.24 -16.73 -4.54
CA ALA A 288 7.33 -16.87 -3.56
C ALA A 288 7.09 -17.95 -2.49
N PHE A 289 6.61 -19.13 -2.88
CA PHE A 289 6.44 -20.27 -1.98
C PHE A 289 7.71 -21.11 -1.87
N VAL A 290 7.92 -21.71 -0.69
CA VAL A 290 8.98 -22.69 -0.40
C VAL A 290 8.39 -23.92 0.27
N ASP A 291 9.05 -25.07 0.12
CA ASP A 291 8.72 -26.28 0.89
C ASP A 291 9.28 -26.24 2.32
N LEU A 292 9.05 -27.31 3.10
CA LEU A 292 9.51 -27.41 4.49
C LEU A 292 11.04 -27.49 4.65
N GLU A 293 11.77 -27.73 3.56
CA GLU A 293 13.24 -27.74 3.51
C GLU A 293 13.80 -26.41 2.97
N GLU A 294 12.94 -25.41 2.79
CA GLU A 294 13.22 -24.10 2.20
C GLU A 294 13.62 -24.13 0.71
N ASN A 295 13.32 -25.22 -0.01
CA ASN A 295 13.50 -25.24 -1.46
C ASN A 295 12.45 -24.37 -2.14
N SER A 296 12.85 -23.61 -3.17
CA SER A 296 11.92 -22.76 -3.93
C SER A 296 10.88 -23.59 -4.67
N LEU A 297 9.62 -23.15 -4.62
CA LEU A 297 8.50 -23.68 -5.40
C LEU A 297 8.02 -22.68 -6.47
N SER A 298 8.81 -21.66 -6.78
CA SER A 298 8.47 -20.58 -7.71
C SER A 298 8.23 -21.04 -9.15
N ASP A 299 8.69 -22.24 -9.51
CA ASP A 299 8.46 -22.89 -10.81
C ASP A 299 7.12 -23.63 -10.88
N ARG A 300 6.50 -23.96 -9.74
CA ARG A 300 5.18 -24.59 -9.69
C ARG A 300 4.06 -23.60 -9.97
N LYS A 301 2.99 -24.08 -10.60
CA LYS A 301 1.75 -23.34 -10.85
C LYS A 301 0.72 -23.86 -9.88
N PHE A 302 0.19 -22.98 -9.04
CA PHE A 302 -0.76 -23.36 -8.00
C PHE A 302 -2.13 -22.74 -8.30
N ARG A 303 -3.18 -23.53 -8.05
CA ARG A 303 -4.59 -23.11 -8.08
C ARG A 303 -5.33 -23.57 -6.82
N ILE A 304 -6.33 -22.81 -6.42
CA ILE A 304 -7.30 -23.16 -5.38
C ILE A 304 -8.71 -23.16 -5.98
N GLU A 305 -9.60 -23.95 -5.37
CA GLU A 305 -11.04 -23.77 -5.54
C GLU A 305 -11.43 -22.45 -4.86
N CYS A 306 -12.25 -21.66 -5.55
CA CYS A 306 -12.71 -20.34 -5.13
C CYS A 306 -14.12 -20.12 -5.66
N ASP A 307 -15.11 -20.19 -4.77
CA ASP A 307 -16.53 -19.96 -5.08
C ASP A 307 -16.84 -18.50 -4.77
N LEU A 308 -16.98 -17.67 -5.81
CA LEU A 308 -17.15 -16.23 -5.67
C LEU A 308 -18.07 -15.70 -6.77
N ASP A 309 -19.24 -15.20 -6.34
CA ASP A 309 -20.18 -14.41 -7.14
C ASP A 309 -19.84 -12.91 -7.09
N TRP A 310 -20.52 -12.11 -7.91
CA TRP A 310 -20.19 -10.70 -8.13
C TRP A 310 -20.31 -9.81 -6.88
N ASP A 311 -21.33 -10.09 -6.06
CA ASP A 311 -21.64 -9.34 -4.84
C ASP A 311 -21.08 -10.01 -3.57
N ASP A 312 -20.37 -11.13 -3.73
CA ASP A 312 -19.78 -11.83 -2.59
C ASP A 312 -18.65 -11.01 -1.96
N THR A 313 -18.48 -11.22 -0.65
CA THR A 313 -17.39 -10.61 0.10
C THR A 313 -16.04 -11.08 -0.42
N LEU A 314 -15.22 -10.13 -0.87
CA LEU A 314 -13.86 -10.36 -1.36
C LEU A 314 -12.81 -9.79 -0.40
N SER A 315 -11.93 -10.68 0.08
CA SER A 315 -10.69 -10.26 0.73
C SER A 315 -9.58 -10.06 -0.30
N TYR A 316 -8.71 -9.06 -0.11
CA TYR A 316 -7.50 -8.87 -0.91
C TYR A 316 -6.63 -10.14 -0.94
N GLN A 317 -6.23 -10.58 -2.15
CA GLN A 317 -5.42 -11.78 -2.34
C GLN A 317 -3.96 -11.50 -2.73
N ASP A 318 -3.04 -11.99 -1.90
CA ASP A 318 -1.59 -11.85 -2.09
C ASP A 318 -1.00 -12.81 -3.15
N SER A 319 -1.56 -14.01 -3.29
CA SER A 319 -0.98 -15.06 -4.15
C SER A 319 -1.97 -15.62 -5.16
N PHE A 320 -3.14 -16.06 -4.72
CA PHE A 320 -4.18 -16.63 -5.58
C PHE A 320 -5.09 -15.51 -6.09
N LYS A 321 -4.54 -14.69 -6.99
CA LYS A 321 -5.15 -13.42 -7.38
C LYS A 321 -5.78 -13.42 -8.76
N TRP A 322 -5.59 -14.45 -9.55
CA TRP A 322 -6.17 -14.54 -10.89
C TRP A 322 -7.35 -15.48 -10.85
N TYR A 323 -8.55 -14.93 -10.83
CA TYR A 323 -9.80 -15.66 -10.71
C TYR A 323 -10.41 -15.97 -12.07
N ASN A 324 -10.84 -17.22 -12.23
CA ASN A 324 -11.62 -17.70 -13.35
C ASN A 324 -13.01 -18.06 -12.85
N HIS A 325 -13.98 -17.17 -13.08
CA HIS A 325 -15.37 -17.36 -12.65
C HIS A 325 -16.04 -18.58 -13.30
N SER A 326 -15.66 -18.96 -14.53
CA SER A 326 -16.24 -20.15 -15.18
C SER A 326 -15.72 -21.47 -14.61
N GLU A 327 -14.50 -21.49 -14.07
CA GLU A 327 -13.91 -22.66 -13.43
C GLU A 327 -14.02 -22.64 -11.90
N GLU A 328 -14.54 -21.55 -11.31
CA GLU A 328 -14.58 -21.32 -9.85
C GLU A 328 -13.20 -21.59 -9.21
N THR A 329 -12.15 -21.06 -9.83
CA THR A 329 -10.77 -21.23 -9.33
C THR A 329 -9.96 -19.95 -9.38
N ALA A 330 -9.10 -19.79 -8.39
CA ALA A 330 -8.11 -18.72 -8.33
C ALA A 330 -6.69 -19.27 -8.41
N ASP A 331 -5.83 -18.63 -9.19
CA ASP A 331 -4.48 -19.08 -9.45
C ASP A 331 -3.40 -18.02 -9.15
N ASN A 332 -2.15 -18.48 -9.08
CA ASN A 332 -0.98 -17.63 -8.81
C ASN A 332 -0.09 -17.38 -10.03
N TYR A 333 -0.57 -17.66 -11.24
CA TYR A 333 0.22 -17.69 -12.48
C TYR A 333 -0.41 -16.99 -13.69
N GLY A 334 -1.56 -16.34 -13.53
CA GLY A 334 -2.14 -15.42 -14.51
C GLY A 334 -3.03 -16.10 -15.54
N ASN A 335 -3.81 -17.10 -15.16
CA ASN A 335 -4.73 -17.78 -16.08
C ASN A 335 -6.19 -17.34 -15.93
N GLY A 336 -6.59 -16.80 -14.78
CA GLY A 336 -7.87 -16.12 -14.59
C GLY A 336 -7.92 -14.72 -15.23
N ASP A 337 -9.12 -14.32 -15.64
CA ASP A 337 -9.40 -13.03 -16.29
C ASP A 337 -9.74 -11.91 -15.30
N ILE A 338 -10.04 -12.27 -14.04
CA ILE A 338 -10.46 -11.35 -12.99
C ILE A 338 -9.35 -11.25 -11.93
N ALA A 339 -9.00 -10.02 -11.52
CA ALA A 339 -7.96 -9.78 -10.53
C ALA A 339 -8.58 -9.64 -9.12
N LEU A 340 -8.12 -10.46 -8.17
CA LEU A 340 -8.55 -10.45 -6.76
C LEU A 340 -7.57 -9.68 -5.85
N ASP A 341 -6.60 -8.96 -6.41
CA ASP A 341 -5.70 -8.05 -5.67
C ASP A 341 -6.24 -6.61 -5.62
N ILE A 342 -7.57 -6.48 -5.54
CA ILE A 342 -8.31 -5.23 -5.30
C ILE A 342 -8.69 -5.10 -3.83
N THR A 343 -8.98 -3.87 -3.38
CA THR A 343 -9.36 -3.58 -1.99
C THR A 343 -10.84 -3.35 -1.79
N ASP A 344 -11.63 -3.38 -2.87
CA ASP A 344 -12.97 -2.81 -2.93
C ASP A 344 -14.06 -3.70 -2.29
N GLY A 345 -13.66 -4.85 -1.75
CA GLY A 345 -14.51 -5.69 -0.91
C GLY A 345 -15.50 -6.59 -1.66
N SER A 346 -15.67 -6.42 -2.96
CA SER A 346 -16.44 -7.29 -3.86
C SER A 346 -15.81 -7.28 -5.27
N LEU A 347 -16.35 -8.08 -6.22
CA LEU A 347 -15.95 -7.98 -7.63
C LEU A 347 -16.57 -6.78 -8.34
N ASN A 348 -17.70 -6.27 -7.84
CA ASN A 348 -18.40 -5.10 -8.39
C ASN A 348 -17.84 -3.76 -7.89
N GLY A 349 -17.02 -3.77 -6.84
CA GLY A 349 -16.46 -2.56 -6.21
C GLY A 349 -17.17 -2.18 -4.91
N GLU A 350 -16.79 -1.03 -4.34
CA GLU A 350 -17.55 -0.41 -3.26
C GLU A 350 -18.75 0.33 -3.90
N GLU A 351 -19.98 0.04 -3.45
CA GLU A 351 -21.17 0.74 -3.93
C GLU A 351 -21.09 2.23 -3.53
N GLU A 352 -21.22 3.12 -4.51
CA GLU A 352 -21.45 4.54 -4.29
C GLU A 352 -22.90 4.80 -3.89
N TYR A 353 -23.22 6.03 -3.49
CA TYR A 353 -24.56 6.39 -3.06
C TYR A 353 -25.07 7.57 -3.89
N ASP A 354 -26.18 7.34 -4.57
CA ASP A 354 -26.93 8.37 -5.26
C ASP A 354 -27.67 9.23 -4.22
N ASP A 355 -27.11 10.41 -3.95
CA ASP A 355 -27.65 11.37 -2.99
C ASP A 355 -28.96 12.01 -3.48
N PHE A 356 -29.22 12.00 -4.79
CA PHE A 356 -30.41 12.63 -5.38
C PHE A 356 -31.62 11.69 -5.36
N HIS A 357 -31.42 10.42 -5.71
CA HIS A 357 -32.46 9.39 -5.75
C HIS A 357 -32.53 8.50 -4.50
N GLU A 358 -31.58 8.66 -3.57
CA GLU A 358 -31.51 7.97 -2.27
C GLU A 358 -31.33 6.43 -2.37
N TYR A 359 -30.40 5.95 -3.20
CA TYR A 359 -30.05 4.52 -3.28
C TYR A 359 -28.57 4.25 -3.60
N HIS A 360 -28.11 3.02 -3.39
CA HIS A 360 -26.73 2.60 -3.70
C HIS A 360 -26.57 2.19 -5.17
N CYS A 361 -25.52 2.67 -5.83
CA CYS A 361 -25.24 2.42 -7.24
C CYS A 361 -23.74 2.13 -7.48
N ASN A 362 -23.38 1.74 -8.69
CA ASN A 362 -21.99 1.38 -9.01
C ASN A 362 -21.09 2.60 -9.23
N GLU A 363 -21.61 3.66 -9.83
CA GLU A 363 -20.85 4.86 -10.17
C GLU A 363 -21.78 6.07 -10.15
N THR A 364 -21.32 7.16 -9.54
CA THR A 364 -22.02 8.44 -9.51
C THR A 364 -21.27 9.51 -10.31
N ASN A 365 -22.02 10.52 -10.75
CA ASN A 365 -21.48 11.73 -11.35
C ASN A 365 -22.02 12.97 -10.64
N LEU A 366 -21.27 14.06 -10.69
CA LEU A 366 -21.69 15.33 -10.10
C LEU A 366 -22.76 15.99 -10.98
N VAL A 367 -23.92 16.27 -10.39
CA VAL A 367 -25.05 16.94 -11.03
C VAL A 367 -25.48 18.16 -10.22
N TYR A 368 -26.15 19.11 -10.89
CA TYR A 368 -26.64 20.34 -10.28
C TYR A 368 -28.16 20.43 -10.35
N TYR A 369 -28.79 20.72 -9.21
CA TYR A 369 -30.22 21.03 -9.11
C TYR A 369 -30.44 22.26 -8.22
N HIS A 370 -31.04 23.30 -8.80
CA HIS A 370 -31.23 24.62 -8.20
C HIS A 370 -29.96 25.22 -7.59
N GLY A 371 -28.82 24.99 -8.26
CA GLY A 371 -27.50 25.46 -7.81
C GLY A 371 -26.90 24.67 -6.64
N HIS A 372 -27.47 23.52 -6.28
CA HIS A 372 -26.93 22.57 -5.31
C HIS A 372 -26.29 21.38 -6.02
N GLU A 373 -25.16 20.93 -5.50
CA GLU A 373 -24.41 19.76 -5.95
C GLU A 373 -25.00 18.46 -5.37
N TYR A 374 -25.17 17.46 -6.22
CA TYR A 374 -25.55 16.08 -5.85
C TYR A 374 -24.66 15.08 -6.60
N TYR A 375 -24.44 13.90 -6.01
CA TYR A 375 -23.86 12.75 -6.69
C TYR A 375 -25.02 11.84 -7.15
N CYS A 376 -25.14 11.62 -8.45
CA CYS A 376 -26.26 10.89 -9.07
C CYS A 376 -25.74 9.71 -9.88
N ASP A 377 -26.46 8.59 -9.87
CA ASP A 377 -26.13 7.37 -10.62
C ASP A 377 -25.97 7.67 -12.11
N VAL A 378 -24.84 7.26 -12.69
CA VAL A 378 -24.54 7.45 -14.12
C VAL A 378 -25.55 6.77 -15.04
N GLU A 379 -26.21 5.70 -14.58
CA GLU A 379 -27.24 4.98 -15.33
C GLU A 379 -28.63 5.63 -15.18
N ASN A 380 -28.77 6.67 -14.35
CA ASN A 380 -30.04 7.36 -14.07
C ASN A 380 -29.91 8.89 -14.18
N LEU A 381 -29.45 9.38 -15.33
CA LEU A 381 -29.27 10.80 -15.63
C LEU A 381 -30.35 11.39 -16.55
N ASP A 382 -31.49 10.71 -16.73
CA ASP A 382 -32.53 11.10 -17.69
C ASP A 382 -33.14 12.50 -17.42
N GLU A 383 -33.14 12.94 -16.16
CA GLU A 383 -33.67 14.25 -15.72
C GLU A 383 -32.61 15.37 -15.82
N PHE A 384 -31.40 15.06 -16.29
CA PHE A 384 -30.28 15.98 -16.37
C PHE A 384 -29.83 16.22 -17.81
N VAL A 385 -29.47 17.47 -18.09
CA VAL A 385 -29.00 17.95 -19.38
C VAL A 385 -27.51 18.25 -19.29
N TRP A 386 -26.74 17.65 -20.19
CA TRP A 386 -25.31 17.93 -20.33
C TRP A 386 -25.08 19.30 -20.98
N MET A 387 -24.39 20.19 -20.26
CA MET A 387 -24.05 21.53 -20.70
C MET A 387 -22.61 21.56 -21.22
N GLU A 388 -22.41 21.37 -22.53
CA GLU A 388 -21.07 21.27 -23.15
C GLU A 388 -20.12 22.43 -22.81
N LYS A 389 -20.66 23.66 -22.68
CA LYS A 389 -19.86 24.85 -22.38
C LYS A 389 -19.31 24.88 -20.95
N LEU A 390 -20.04 24.26 -20.02
CA LEU A 390 -19.69 24.20 -18.59
C LEU A 390 -19.00 22.87 -18.23
N GLU A 391 -19.15 21.84 -19.06
CA GLU A 391 -18.74 20.47 -18.75
C GLU A 391 -19.47 19.92 -17.50
N GLU A 392 -20.76 20.23 -17.36
CA GLU A 392 -21.57 19.94 -16.18
C GLU A 392 -22.96 19.40 -16.56
N TYR A 393 -23.54 18.56 -15.70
CA TYR A 393 -24.94 18.14 -15.78
C TYR A 393 -25.83 19.06 -14.94
N HIS A 394 -26.85 19.64 -15.55
CA HIS A 394 -27.84 20.48 -14.87
C HIS A 394 -29.24 19.90 -15.03
N HIS A 395 -30.04 19.93 -13.98
CA HIS A 395 -31.41 19.42 -14.03
C HIS A 395 -32.23 20.16 -15.11
N GLU A 396 -33.17 19.46 -15.77
CA GLU A 396 -33.96 20.02 -16.87
C GLU A 396 -34.72 21.31 -16.51
N SER A 397 -35.03 21.51 -15.23
CA SER A 397 -35.71 22.72 -14.74
C SER A 397 -34.82 23.97 -14.66
N ASP A 398 -33.50 23.81 -14.67
CA ASP A 398 -32.55 24.93 -14.50
C ASP A 398 -32.04 25.45 -15.85
N VAL A 399 -32.39 24.76 -16.94
CA VAL A 399 -31.93 25.05 -18.30
C VAL A 399 -33.08 25.49 -19.19
N THR A 400 -32.77 26.36 -20.16
CA THR A 400 -33.70 26.83 -21.19
C THR A 400 -33.05 26.67 -22.56
N GLU A 401 -33.85 26.30 -23.56
CA GLU A 401 -33.39 26.18 -24.95
C GLU A 401 -33.34 27.56 -25.63
N CYS A 402 -32.22 27.89 -26.29
CA CYS A 402 -32.10 29.14 -27.03
C CYS A 402 -32.92 29.11 -28.34
N PRO A 403 -33.81 30.09 -28.58
CA PRO A 403 -34.64 30.13 -29.79
C PRO A 403 -33.85 30.22 -31.11
N GLU A 404 -32.62 30.76 -31.08
CA GLU A 404 -31.82 30.98 -32.29
C GLU A 404 -30.91 29.80 -32.65
N CYS A 405 -30.36 29.09 -31.66
CA CYS A 405 -29.37 28.04 -31.90
C CYS A 405 -29.72 26.67 -31.31
N SER A 406 -30.83 26.55 -30.60
CA SER A 406 -31.28 25.34 -29.90
C SER A 406 -30.30 24.80 -28.85
N ALA A 407 -29.30 25.59 -28.43
CA ALA A 407 -28.43 25.22 -27.33
C ALA A 407 -29.08 25.56 -25.99
N ASN A 408 -28.89 24.69 -25.00
CA ASN A 408 -29.35 24.94 -23.63
C ASN A 408 -28.44 25.97 -22.93
N PHE A 409 -29.04 26.86 -22.15
CA PHE A 409 -28.37 27.85 -21.31
C PHE A 409 -29.07 27.94 -19.95
N LEU A 410 -28.37 28.40 -18.92
CA LEU A 410 -28.93 28.57 -17.58
C LEU A 410 -29.79 29.83 -17.53
N GLU A 411 -30.94 29.78 -16.84
CA GLU A 411 -31.83 30.95 -16.69
C GLU A 411 -31.10 32.18 -16.12
N GLY A 412 -30.10 31.98 -15.27
CA GLY A 412 -29.31 33.07 -14.67
C GLY A 412 -28.23 33.69 -15.55
N ASP A 413 -27.91 33.11 -16.71
CA ASP A 413 -26.85 33.56 -17.63
C ASP A 413 -27.41 33.77 -19.05
N ASN A 414 -28.43 34.64 -19.14
CA ASN A 414 -29.18 34.90 -20.36
C ASN A 414 -28.98 36.32 -20.90
N PHE A 415 -29.38 36.52 -22.16
CA PHE A 415 -29.36 37.81 -22.83
C PHE A 415 -30.77 38.12 -23.37
N TYR A 416 -31.57 38.84 -22.59
CA TYR A 416 -32.90 39.29 -22.99
C TYR A 416 -32.86 40.32 -24.13
N SER A 417 -33.80 40.23 -25.08
CA SER A 417 -34.04 41.24 -26.12
C SER A 417 -35.38 41.95 -25.95
N ASP A 418 -35.36 43.29 -25.90
CA ASP A 418 -36.57 44.11 -25.94
C ASP A 418 -37.28 44.07 -27.31
N ILE A 419 -36.62 43.58 -28.37
CA ILE A 419 -37.16 43.59 -29.74
C ILE A 419 -37.93 42.31 -30.05
N THR A 420 -37.40 41.16 -29.63
CA THR A 420 -38.03 39.86 -29.81
C THR A 420 -38.79 39.37 -28.57
N GLU A 421 -38.62 40.04 -27.42
CA GLU A 421 -39.21 39.67 -26.12
C GLU A 421 -38.80 38.27 -25.63
N GLU A 422 -37.61 37.81 -26.02
CA GLU A 422 -37.07 36.47 -25.71
C GLU A 422 -35.66 36.52 -25.09
N ASP A 423 -35.29 35.43 -24.42
CA ASP A 423 -33.97 35.21 -23.82
C ASP A 423 -33.08 34.35 -24.73
N TYR A 424 -31.81 34.75 -24.84
CA TYR A 424 -30.82 34.06 -25.69
C TYR A 424 -29.59 33.62 -24.90
N CYS A 425 -28.98 32.51 -25.32
CA CYS A 425 -27.78 31.95 -24.67
C CYS A 425 -26.53 32.83 -24.78
N CYS A 426 -26.50 33.77 -25.74
CA CYS A 426 -25.40 34.68 -25.94
C CYS A 426 -25.81 35.92 -26.75
N GLU A 427 -24.99 36.97 -26.62
CA GLU A 427 -25.14 38.25 -27.32
C GLU A 427 -25.23 38.10 -28.86
N GLU A 428 -24.48 37.15 -29.44
CA GLU A 428 -24.49 36.93 -30.90
C GLU A 428 -25.81 36.32 -31.37
N CYS A 429 -26.38 35.37 -30.63
CA CYS A 429 -27.71 34.82 -30.92
C CYS A 429 -28.79 35.89 -30.82
N ARG A 430 -28.74 36.72 -29.75
CA ARG A 430 -29.65 37.85 -29.58
C ARG A 430 -29.60 38.80 -30.78
N LYS A 431 -28.40 39.27 -31.16
CA LYS A 431 -28.23 40.21 -32.28
C LYS A 431 -28.70 39.64 -33.62
N LYS A 432 -28.45 38.35 -33.86
CA LYS A 432 -28.87 37.68 -35.09
C LYS A 432 -30.40 37.55 -35.16
N ALA A 433 -31.04 37.18 -34.05
CA ALA A 433 -32.50 37.14 -33.93
C ALA A 433 -33.11 38.54 -34.13
N GLU A 434 -32.59 39.57 -33.45
CA GLU A 434 -33.01 40.96 -33.60
C GLU A 434 -32.88 41.46 -35.04
N GLN A 435 -31.77 41.16 -35.71
CA GLN A 435 -31.55 41.57 -37.10
C GLN A 435 -32.54 40.90 -38.05
N THR A 436 -32.85 39.62 -37.82
CA THR A 436 -33.82 38.86 -38.61
C THR A 436 -35.23 39.43 -38.40
N TYR A 437 -35.59 39.69 -37.14
CA TYR A 437 -36.86 40.32 -36.79
C TYR A 437 -37.03 41.70 -37.44
N LYS A 438 -36.02 42.57 -37.36
CA LYS A 438 -36.03 43.90 -38.01
C LYS A 438 -36.19 43.78 -39.52
N LYS A 439 -35.50 42.84 -40.16
CA LYS A 439 -35.62 42.63 -41.61
C LYS A 439 -37.02 42.23 -42.04
N GLU A 440 -37.73 41.49 -41.21
CA GLU A 440 -39.06 40.98 -41.52
C GLU A 440 -40.20 41.94 -41.13
N ASN A 441 -39.99 42.74 -40.08
CA ASN A 441 -41.06 43.53 -39.46
C ASN A 441 -40.86 45.04 -39.54
N TRP A 442 -39.65 45.54 -39.80
CA TRP A 442 -39.31 46.97 -39.78
C TRP A 442 -39.02 47.51 -41.19
N HIS A 443 -38.92 48.82 -41.29
CA HIS A 443 -38.71 49.55 -42.53
C HIS A 443 -37.25 49.99 -42.68
N TYR A 444 -36.58 49.54 -43.76
CA TYR A 444 -35.18 49.90 -44.02
C TYR A 444 -35.05 51.29 -44.65
N SER A 445 -34.03 52.04 -44.21
CA SER A 445 -33.59 53.31 -44.81
C SER A 445 -32.31 53.07 -45.62
N ASP A 446 -32.37 53.29 -46.93
CA ASP A 446 -31.21 53.16 -47.83
C ASP A 446 -30.13 54.21 -47.54
N TYR A 447 -30.51 55.38 -47.05
CA TYR A 447 -29.57 56.46 -46.74
C TYR A 447 -28.90 56.27 -45.38
N ASP A 448 -29.68 55.91 -44.36
CA ASP A 448 -29.15 55.73 -43.00
C ASP A 448 -28.49 54.36 -42.80
N GLU A 449 -28.75 53.41 -43.71
CA GLU A 449 -28.33 52.02 -43.63
C GLU A 449 -28.85 51.30 -42.35
N GLU A 450 -30.02 51.73 -41.85
CA GLU A 450 -30.65 51.27 -40.61
C GLU A 450 -32.14 50.91 -40.78
N TYR A 451 -32.71 50.18 -39.81
CA TYR A 451 -34.12 49.80 -39.76
C TYR A 451 -34.90 50.68 -38.77
N TYR A 452 -36.12 51.05 -39.13
CA TYR A 452 -37.04 51.86 -38.34
C TYR A 452 -38.36 51.11 -38.12
N GLU A 453 -38.86 51.11 -36.88
CA GLU A 453 -40.04 50.34 -36.49
C GLU A 453 -41.31 50.80 -37.21
N HIS A 454 -41.49 52.11 -37.41
CA HIS A 454 -42.71 52.67 -37.99
C HIS A 454 -42.49 53.19 -39.41
N ALA A 455 -43.46 52.94 -40.30
CA ALA A 455 -43.43 53.44 -41.68
C ALA A 455 -43.40 54.97 -41.77
N GLU A 456 -43.90 55.67 -40.74
CA GLU A 456 -43.94 57.14 -40.66
C GLU A 456 -42.55 57.74 -40.44
N ASP A 457 -41.59 56.94 -39.96
CA ASP A 457 -40.22 57.38 -39.67
C ASP A 457 -39.34 57.40 -40.92
N ILE A 458 -39.81 56.83 -42.04
CA ILE A 458 -39.11 56.81 -43.32
C ILE A 458 -39.88 57.57 -44.41
N ILE A 459 -39.14 58.20 -45.31
CA ILE A 459 -39.68 58.90 -46.48
C ILE A 459 -38.87 58.53 -47.73
N ILE A 460 -39.50 58.60 -48.89
CA ILE A 460 -38.85 58.32 -50.17
C ILE A 460 -38.22 59.61 -50.71
N TYR A 461 -36.94 59.55 -51.00
CA TYR A 461 -36.22 60.57 -51.76
C TYR A 461 -35.72 60.01 -53.09
N ARG A 462 -35.40 60.92 -54.01
CA ARG A 462 -34.94 60.60 -55.35
C ARG A 462 -33.46 60.90 -55.46
N VAL A 463 -32.70 59.87 -55.79
CA VAL A 463 -31.24 59.92 -55.93
C VAL A 463 -30.87 59.92 -57.40
N TRP A 464 -30.10 60.91 -57.84
CA TRP A 464 -29.70 61.02 -59.23
C TRP A 464 -28.62 59.99 -59.62
N ASN A 465 -28.94 59.10 -60.56
CA ASN A 465 -27.97 58.18 -61.13
C ASN A 465 -27.35 58.76 -62.40
N ASN A 466 -26.09 59.21 -62.31
CA ASN A 466 -25.33 59.79 -63.42
C ASN A 466 -25.06 58.83 -64.60
N ILE A 467 -25.10 57.52 -64.39
CA ILE A 467 -24.84 56.51 -65.42
C ILE A 467 -26.11 56.23 -66.23
N LEU A 468 -27.23 56.09 -65.52
CA LEU A 468 -28.54 55.80 -66.12
C LEU A 468 -29.29 57.07 -66.56
N CYS A 469 -28.83 58.25 -66.11
CA CYS A 469 -29.47 59.54 -66.32
C CYS A 469 -30.93 59.57 -65.85
N GLU A 470 -31.20 58.93 -64.72
CA GLU A 470 -32.54 58.87 -64.10
C GLU A 470 -32.46 58.95 -62.57
N TYR A 471 -33.59 59.28 -61.94
CA TYR A 471 -33.69 59.27 -60.48
C TYR A 471 -34.12 57.89 -59.96
N GLU A 472 -33.31 57.31 -59.09
CA GLU A 472 -33.65 56.12 -58.31
C GLU A 472 -34.46 56.51 -57.08
N ARG A 473 -35.46 55.70 -56.73
CA ARG A 473 -36.23 55.88 -55.49
C ARG A 473 -35.49 55.16 -54.37
N LYS A 474 -35.07 55.92 -53.36
CA LYS A 474 -34.45 55.41 -52.15
C LYS A 474 -35.20 55.89 -50.92
N THR A 475 -35.01 55.21 -49.81
CA THR A 475 -35.58 55.53 -48.51
C THR A 475 -34.57 56.27 -47.64
N ILE A 476 -35.07 57.20 -46.84
CA ILE A 476 -34.30 57.98 -45.87
C ILE A 476 -35.18 58.21 -44.65
N SER A 477 -34.61 58.25 -43.44
CA SER A 477 -35.39 58.62 -42.25
C SER A 477 -35.89 60.06 -42.34
N VAL A 478 -37.04 60.34 -41.74
CA VAL A 478 -37.62 61.69 -41.70
C VAL A 478 -36.66 62.67 -41.01
N GLU A 479 -35.95 62.22 -39.96
CA GLU A 479 -34.96 63.04 -39.27
C GLU A 479 -33.76 63.38 -40.16
N SER A 480 -33.17 62.39 -40.84
CA SER A 480 -32.06 62.64 -41.77
C SER A 480 -32.49 63.50 -42.97
N ALA A 481 -33.68 63.25 -43.52
CA ALA A 481 -34.24 64.08 -44.58
C ALA A 481 -34.39 65.55 -44.16
N GLN A 482 -34.90 65.79 -42.95
CA GLN A 482 -35.04 67.14 -42.40
C GLN A 482 -33.69 67.83 -42.22
N ARG A 483 -32.68 67.13 -41.68
CA ARG A 483 -31.32 67.66 -41.53
C ARG A 483 -30.70 68.04 -42.88
N LEU A 484 -30.87 67.22 -43.91
CA LEU A 484 -30.33 67.50 -45.25
C LEU A 484 -31.07 68.65 -45.95
N LEU A 485 -32.39 68.77 -45.74
CA LEU A 485 -33.17 69.92 -46.21
C LEU A 485 -32.67 71.24 -45.60
N GLU A 486 -32.36 71.23 -44.30
CA GLU A 486 -31.82 72.41 -43.59
C GLU A 486 -30.38 72.75 -44.04
N ALA A 487 -29.58 71.74 -44.36
CA ALA A 487 -28.23 71.91 -44.90
C ALA A 487 -28.22 72.36 -46.37
N GLY A 488 -29.36 72.27 -47.07
CA GLY A 488 -29.48 72.57 -48.49
C GLY A 488 -28.94 71.47 -49.41
N GLU A 489 -28.71 70.27 -48.87
CA GLU A 489 -28.22 69.08 -49.59
C GLU A 489 -29.37 68.23 -50.15
N LEU A 490 -30.60 68.51 -49.72
CA LEU A 490 -31.83 67.91 -50.26
C LEU A 490 -32.77 69.03 -50.75
N HIS A 491 -33.51 68.76 -51.80
CA HIS A 491 -34.42 69.73 -52.41
C HIS A 491 -35.86 69.20 -52.43
N ASN A 492 -36.78 69.97 -51.86
CA ASN A 492 -38.22 69.66 -51.90
C ASN A 492 -38.90 70.41 -53.05
N LEU A 493 -39.38 69.67 -54.04
CA LEU A 493 -40.11 70.20 -55.19
C LEU A 493 -41.45 69.48 -55.30
N ASN A 494 -42.57 70.20 -55.21
CA ASN A 494 -43.93 69.65 -55.30
C ASN A 494 -44.19 68.45 -54.35
N GLY A 495 -43.67 68.51 -53.12
CA GLY A 495 -43.83 67.45 -52.11
C GLY A 495 -42.97 66.21 -52.36
N LYS A 496 -41.96 66.32 -53.22
CA LYS A 496 -41.02 65.25 -53.59
C LYS A 496 -39.59 65.70 -53.24
N LEU A 497 -38.83 64.81 -52.60
CA LEU A 497 -37.44 65.06 -52.18
C LEU A 497 -36.45 64.57 -53.24
N TYR A 498 -35.42 65.38 -53.52
CA TYR A 498 -34.37 65.13 -54.52
C TYR A 498 -32.99 65.42 -53.90
N ASP A 499 -31.98 64.59 -54.19
CA ASP A 499 -30.59 64.75 -53.72
C ASP A 499 -29.75 65.73 -54.56
N GLY A 500 -30.23 66.07 -55.76
CA GLY A 500 -29.60 67.00 -56.65
C GLY A 500 -30.58 67.49 -57.69
N ILE A 501 -30.45 68.76 -58.09
CA ILE A 501 -31.28 69.44 -59.08
C ILE A 501 -30.38 70.31 -59.98
N ASP A 502 -30.88 70.71 -61.14
CA ASP A 502 -30.20 71.66 -62.01
C ASP A 502 -30.19 73.05 -61.36
N GLU A 503 -29.00 73.55 -61.03
CA GLU A 503 -28.82 74.81 -60.30
C GLU A 503 -29.24 76.06 -61.10
N GLU A 504 -29.22 75.99 -62.44
CA GLU A 504 -29.61 77.11 -63.29
C GLU A 504 -31.13 77.25 -63.39
N THR A 505 -31.84 76.13 -63.42
CA THR A 505 -33.30 76.08 -63.59
C THR A 505 -34.07 75.89 -62.29
N GLY A 506 -33.43 75.35 -61.25
CA GLY A 506 -34.07 74.97 -59.98
C GLY A 506 -34.98 73.72 -60.10
N LEU A 507 -34.80 72.93 -61.16
CA LEU A 507 -35.65 71.81 -61.53
C LEU A 507 -34.86 70.48 -61.53
N PRO A 508 -35.51 69.30 -61.40
CA PRO A 508 -34.81 68.01 -61.45
C PRO A 508 -34.08 67.78 -62.79
N TYR A 509 -32.90 67.13 -62.75
CA TYR A 509 -32.00 66.97 -63.91
C TYR A 509 -32.65 66.31 -65.13
N ALA A 510 -33.49 65.30 -64.92
CA ALA A 510 -34.37 64.75 -65.94
C ALA A 510 -35.76 65.39 -65.79
N TYR A 511 -35.98 66.52 -66.46
CA TYR A 511 -37.29 67.17 -66.45
C TYR A 511 -38.26 66.45 -67.39
N GLU A 512 -39.18 65.65 -66.85
CA GLU A 512 -40.32 65.15 -67.61
C GLU A 512 -41.26 66.32 -67.97
N MET A 513 -41.25 66.75 -69.23
CA MET A 513 -42.22 67.72 -69.79
C MET A 513 -43.64 67.13 -69.92
N ASN A 514 -44.22 66.59 -68.83
CA ASN A 514 -45.56 65.99 -68.87
C ASN A 514 -46.50 66.34 -67.71
N GLU A 515 -46.23 67.37 -66.91
CA GLU A 515 -47.27 67.99 -66.06
C GLU A 515 -47.15 69.52 -66.06
N ILE A 516 -47.46 70.14 -67.22
CA ILE A 516 -48.00 71.50 -67.26
C ILE A 516 -49.50 71.36 -67.52
N ASN A 517 -50.30 71.66 -66.49
CA ASN A 517 -51.63 72.30 -66.51
C ASN A 517 -52.25 72.01 -65.12
N VAL A 518 -52.42 72.96 -64.20
CA VAL A 518 -52.55 74.44 -64.28
C VAL A 518 -51.90 75.08 -63.05
#